data_AF-A0A5Q0Q5P6-F1
#
_entry.id   AF-A0A5Q0Q5P6-F1
#
_cell.length_a   1.000
_cell.length_b   1.000
_cell.length_c   1.000
_cell.angle_alpha   90.00
_cell.angle_beta   90.00
_cell.angle_gamma   90.00
#
_symmetry.space_group_name_H-M   'P 1'
#
loop_
_entity.id
_entity.type
_entity.pdbx_description
1 polymer ?
#
loop_
_entity_poly.entity_id
_entity_poly.type
_entity_poly.pdbx_seq_one_letter_code
_entity_poly.pdbx_strand_id
1 'polypeptide(L)'
;MAAPIKKEIIKKLMEMHFDGVSKKVIATTLSVHLETVKRVVRRELKRASDGVLTKQETYEQIANDRLTMSLSEVSAKYKIGKRQISEVTKDHPLRPRFFKPKPIRRPKEHNKEAKKPKLKPKPTKKKKDVVVIDQSVMQKGHVKLQKNEKILPNRVHKPKKSVPMFDSKNTVLFVDIDDLRNPEEIRSEWRIKQELSLKNLAV
;
A
#
# COMPACT_ATOMS: atom_id res chain seq x y z
N MET A 1 -40.25 34.63 -13.38
CA MET A 1 -39.29 34.32 -12.29
C MET A 1 -39.94 34.75 -10.98
N ALA A 2 -40.01 33.86 -9.97
CA ALA A 2 -40.64 34.21 -8.69
C ALA A 2 -39.74 35.13 -7.86
N ALA A 3 -40.33 36.10 -7.16
CA ALA A 3 -39.60 37.05 -6.32
C ALA A 3 -38.81 36.32 -5.20
N PRO A 4 -37.61 36.80 -4.85
CA PRO A 4 -36.83 36.23 -3.76
C PRO A 4 -37.55 36.39 -2.41
N ILE A 5 -37.57 35.32 -1.63
CA ILE A 5 -38.22 35.28 -0.32
C ILE A 5 -37.41 36.13 0.68
N LYS A 6 -38.10 36.88 1.54
CA LYS A 6 -37.47 37.69 2.58
C LYS A 6 -36.68 36.82 3.56
N LYS A 7 -35.50 37.29 4.00
CA LYS A 7 -34.60 36.57 4.92
C LYS A 7 -35.26 36.23 6.26
N GLU A 8 -36.14 37.09 6.76
CA GLU A 8 -36.87 36.89 8.02
C GLU A 8 -37.79 35.66 7.99
N ILE A 9 -38.45 35.43 6.85
CA ILE A 9 -39.33 34.26 6.64
C ILE A 9 -38.50 32.99 6.65
N ILE A 10 -37.30 33.02 6.06
CA ILE A 10 -36.36 31.89 6.04
C ILE A 10 -35.92 31.54 7.46
N LYS A 11 -35.63 32.53 8.31
CA LYS A 11 -35.20 32.30 9.70
C LYS A 11 -36.31 31.61 10.53
N LYS A 12 -37.54 32.16 10.50
CA LYS A 12 -38.70 31.56 11.18
C LYS A 12 -39.02 30.14 10.67
N LEU A 13 -38.89 29.93 9.36
CA LEU A 13 -39.10 28.63 8.73
C LEU A 13 -38.08 27.59 9.23
N MET A 14 -36.82 27.98 9.40
CA MET A 14 -35.78 27.11 9.94
C MET A 14 -35.97 26.83 11.43
N GLU A 15 -36.36 27.83 12.24
CA GLU A 15 -36.71 27.65 13.66
C GLU A 15 -37.81 26.59 13.82
N MET A 16 -38.95 26.76 13.13
CA MET A 16 -40.04 25.75 13.15
C MET A 16 -39.60 24.37 12.66
N HIS A 17 -38.65 24.31 11.71
CA HIS A 17 -38.13 23.04 11.23
C HIS A 17 -37.28 22.33 12.28
N PHE A 18 -36.45 23.06 13.03
CA PHE A 18 -35.66 22.52 14.13
C PHE A 18 -36.53 22.11 15.32
N ASP A 19 -37.65 22.79 15.55
CA ASP A 19 -38.68 22.40 16.53
C ASP A 19 -39.45 21.12 16.13
N GLY A 20 -39.15 20.53 14.96
CA GLY A 20 -39.74 19.27 14.50
C GLY A 20 -41.12 19.42 13.84
N VAL A 21 -41.57 20.65 13.57
CA VAL A 21 -42.87 20.90 12.92
C VAL A 21 -42.86 20.37 11.49
N SER A 22 -43.98 19.75 11.09
CA SER A 22 -44.09 19.20 9.73
C SER A 22 -44.06 20.30 8.66
N LYS A 23 -43.41 20.03 7.53
CA LYS A 23 -43.27 20.99 6.40
C LYS A 23 -44.61 21.45 5.84
N LYS A 24 -45.68 20.63 5.97
CA LYS A 24 -47.05 21.01 5.58
C LYS A 24 -47.60 22.10 6.50
N VAL A 25 -47.41 21.96 7.81
CA VAL A 25 -47.84 22.94 8.81
C VAL A 25 -47.04 24.24 8.71
N ILE A 26 -45.74 24.16 8.40
CA ILE A 26 -44.90 25.34 8.14
C ILE A 26 -45.40 26.12 6.90
N ALA A 27 -45.80 25.40 5.85
CA ALA A 27 -46.31 26.01 4.62
C ALA A 27 -47.63 26.77 4.85
N THR A 28 -48.55 26.20 5.63
CA THR A 28 -49.83 26.84 5.95
C THR A 28 -49.65 28.04 6.89
N THR A 29 -48.83 27.92 7.93
CA THR A 29 -48.59 29.01 8.90
C THR A 29 -47.89 30.21 8.29
N LEU A 30 -46.90 30.00 7.42
CA LEU A 30 -46.15 31.08 6.78
C LEU A 30 -46.77 31.56 5.45
N SER A 31 -47.87 30.95 5.00
CA SER A 31 -48.49 31.21 3.69
C SER A 31 -47.48 31.07 2.54
N VAL A 32 -46.59 30.08 2.62
CA VAL A 32 -45.57 29.78 1.62
C VAL A 32 -45.89 28.46 0.94
N HIS A 33 -45.71 28.36 -0.37
CA HIS A 33 -45.93 27.12 -1.08
C HIS A 33 -45.04 25.98 -0.55
N LEU A 34 -45.60 24.77 -0.40
CA LEU A 34 -44.92 23.62 0.20
C LEU A 34 -43.57 23.30 -0.45
N GLU A 35 -43.50 23.40 -1.78
CA GLU A 35 -42.29 23.08 -2.53
C GLU A 35 -41.17 24.11 -2.27
N THR A 36 -41.56 25.36 -2.06
CA THR A 36 -40.67 26.42 -1.64
C THR A 36 -40.08 26.13 -0.26
N VAL A 37 -40.91 25.70 0.71
CA VAL A 37 -40.46 25.28 2.04
C VAL A 37 -39.44 24.15 1.93
N LYS A 38 -39.75 23.08 1.19
CA LYS A 38 -38.81 21.96 0.99
C LYS A 38 -37.49 22.40 0.36
N ARG A 39 -37.53 23.34 -0.60
CA ARG A 39 -36.33 23.84 -1.29
C ARG A 39 -35.48 24.70 -0.37
N VAL A 40 -36.10 25.57 0.44
CA VAL A 40 -35.39 26.42 1.40
C VAL A 40 -34.74 25.57 2.49
N VAL A 41 -35.49 24.66 3.13
CA VAL A 41 -34.95 23.75 4.15
C VAL A 41 -33.74 22.98 3.62
N ARG A 42 -33.85 22.35 2.44
CA ARG A 42 -32.74 21.60 1.83
C ARG A 42 -31.52 22.48 1.59
N ARG A 43 -31.72 23.72 1.11
CA ARG A 43 -30.64 24.66 0.79
C ARG A 43 -29.93 25.13 2.05
N GLU A 44 -30.67 25.51 3.08
CA GLU A 44 -30.10 26.03 4.33
C GLU A 44 -29.44 24.91 5.14
N LEU A 45 -30.00 23.70 5.18
CA LEU A 45 -29.31 22.54 5.75
C LEU A 45 -28.00 22.24 5.01
N LYS A 46 -28.01 22.35 3.68
CA LYS A 46 -26.79 22.17 2.88
C LYS A 46 -25.75 23.26 3.19
N ARG A 47 -26.17 24.53 3.31
CA ARG A 47 -25.28 25.64 3.72
C ARG A 47 -24.75 25.46 5.12
N ALA A 48 -25.56 24.99 6.06
CA ALA A 48 -25.13 24.67 7.42
C ALA A 48 -24.12 23.51 7.43
N SER A 49 -24.31 22.49 6.58
CA SER A 49 -23.32 21.43 6.38
C SER A 49 -22.06 21.91 5.65
N ASP A 50 -22.18 22.90 4.76
CA ASP A 50 -21.04 23.52 4.08
C ASP A 50 -20.25 24.45 5.03
N GLY A 51 -20.85 24.86 6.16
CA GLY A 51 -20.20 25.56 7.28
C GLY A 51 -19.54 24.63 8.31
N VAL A 52 -19.62 23.31 8.12
CA VAL A 52 -18.68 22.37 8.76
C VAL A 52 -17.30 22.73 8.23
N LEU A 53 -16.33 22.92 9.15
CA LEU A 53 -14.93 23.29 8.87
C LEU A 53 -14.55 22.92 7.45
N THR A 54 -14.16 23.91 6.66
CA THR A 54 -13.83 23.67 5.25
C THR A 54 -12.80 22.54 5.19
N LYS A 55 -12.81 21.75 4.12
CA LYS A 55 -11.84 20.63 3.99
C LYS A 55 -10.41 21.09 4.29
N GLN A 56 -10.06 22.32 3.92
CA GLN A 56 -8.78 22.95 4.24
C GLN A 56 -8.56 23.15 5.74
N GLU A 57 -9.49 23.73 6.48
CA GLU A 57 -9.37 23.92 7.94
C GLU A 57 -9.22 22.58 8.67
N THR A 58 -9.96 21.55 8.24
CA THR A 58 -9.77 20.20 8.82
C THR A 58 -8.39 19.63 8.53
N TYR A 59 -7.80 19.95 7.38
CA TYR A 59 -6.46 19.49 7.01
C TYR A 59 -5.37 20.22 7.79
N GLU A 60 -5.55 21.52 8.05
CA GLU A 60 -4.66 22.30 8.92
C GLU A 60 -4.69 21.77 10.35
N GLN A 61 -5.87 21.45 10.88
CA GLN A 61 -6.00 20.83 12.20
C GLN A 61 -5.31 19.46 12.25
N ILE A 62 -5.51 18.61 11.24
CA ILE A 62 -4.84 17.30 11.12
C ILE A 62 -3.31 17.48 11.06
N ALA A 63 -2.82 18.49 10.34
CA ALA A 63 -1.39 18.77 10.25
C ALA A 63 -0.79 19.24 11.59
N ASN A 64 -1.52 20.07 12.33
CA ASN A 64 -1.14 20.52 13.67
C ASN A 64 -1.09 19.35 14.66
N ASP A 65 -2.11 18.50 14.67
CA ASP A 65 -2.11 17.28 15.50
C ASP A 65 -0.98 16.32 15.12
N ARG A 66 -0.57 16.25 13.85
CA ARG A 66 0.56 15.41 13.40
C ARG A 66 1.92 15.87 13.93
N LEU A 67 2.04 17.07 14.49
CA LEU A 67 3.25 17.52 15.18
C LEU A 67 3.44 16.81 16.53
N THR A 68 2.35 16.47 17.22
CA THR A 68 2.36 15.88 18.57
C THR A 68 1.97 14.40 18.57
N MET A 69 1.07 13.99 17.67
CA MET A 69 0.45 12.65 17.65
C MET A 69 0.94 11.78 16.49
N SER A 70 0.92 10.46 16.70
CA SER A 70 1.25 9.49 15.64
C SER A 70 0.14 9.38 14.58
N LEU A 71 0.46 8.89 13.37
CA LEU A 71 -0.54 8.64 12.33
C LEU A 71 -1.69 7.75 12.81
N SER A 72 -1.41 6.84 13.75
CA SER A 72 -2.43 5.94 14.29
C SER A 72 -3.40 6.65 15.21
N GLU A 73 -2.91 7.55 16.05
CA GLU A 73 -3.75 8.32 16.96
C GLU A 73 -4.59 9.36 16.22
N VAL A 74 -3.99 10.06 15.25
CA VAL A 74 -4.73 11.03 14.40
C VAL A 74 -5.81 10.31 13.59
N SER A 75 -5.53 9.10 13.11
CA SER A 75 -6.51 8.24 12.43
C SER A 75 -7.70 7.89 13.33
N ALA A 76 -7.44 7.58 14.61
CA ALA A 76 -8.50 7.30 15.57
C ALA A 76 -9.34 8.55 15.91
N LYS A 77 -8.70 9.72 16.09
CA LYS A 77 -9.37 10.98 16.45
C LYS A 77 -10.35 11.44 15.37
N TYR A 78 -9.93 11.44 14.11
CA TYR A 78 -10.75 11.93 12.99
C TYR A 78 -11.57 10.84 12.29
N LYS A 79 -11.39 9.56 12.67
CA LYS A 79 -12.00 8.39 11.99
C LYS A 79 -11.66 8.33 10.50
N ILE A 80 -10.47 8.78 10.13
CA ILE A 80 -9.95 8.80 8.76
C ILE A 80 -8.82 7.75 8.64
N GLY A 81 -8.73 7.07 7.50
CA GLY A 81 -7.67 6.08 7.26
C GLY A 81 -6.26 6.69 7.27
N LYS A 82 -5.28 5.95 7.78
CA LYS A 82 -3.86 6.38 7.85
C LYS A 82 -3.30 6.83 6.49
N ARG A 83 -3.68 6.13 5.41
CA ARG A 83 -3.28 6.46 4.04
C ARG A 83 -3.79 7.84 3.63
N GLN A 84 -5.06 8.12 3.89
CA GLN A 84 -5.68 9.39 3.53
C GLN A 84 -5.05 10.55 4.31
N ILE A 85 -4.75 10.37 5.60
CA ILE A 85 -4.01 11.38 6.38
C ILE A 85 -2.62 11.63 5.78
N SER A 86 -1.92 10.57 5.37
CA SER A 86 -0.61 10.71 4.72
C SER A 86 -0.69 11.42 3.36
N GLU A 87 -1.77 11.22 2.60
CA GLU A 87 -1.98 11.89 1.32
C GLU A 87 -2.29 13.38 1.53
N VAL A 88 -3.19 13.69 2.46
CA VAL A 88 -3.59 15.07 2.83
C VAL A 88 -2.40 15.90 3.35
N THR A 89 -1.55 15.30 4.18
CA THR A 89 -0.43 16.00 4.81
C THR A 89 0.88 15.92 4.02
N LYS A 90 0.87 15.31 2.82
CA LYS A 90 2.06 15.07 2.00
C LYS A 90 2.75 16.36 1.57
N ASP A 91 1.98 17.38 1.21
CA ASP A 91 2.49 18.62 0.65
C ASP A 91 2.44 19.78 1.67
N HIS A 92 2.17 19.47 2.94
CA HIS A 92 2.08 20.46 4.01
C HIS A 92 3.47 20.98 4.40
N PRO A 93 3.66 22.31 4.58
CA PRO A 93 4.97 22.89 4.89
C PRO A 93 5.60 22.35 6.18
N LEU A 94 4.77 21.97 7.16
CA LEU A 94 5.22 21.42 8.44
C LEU A 94 5.57 19.92 8.40
N ARG A 95 5.49 19.25 7.24
CA ARG A 95 5.75 17.82 7.11
C ARG A 95 7.10 17.33 7.67
N PRO A 96 8.22 18.05 7.51
CA PRO A 96 9.49 17.62 8.09
C PRO A 96 9.46 17.47 9.61
N ARG A 97 8.60 18.25 10.29
CA ARG A 97 8.48 18.35 11.74
C ARG A 97 7.44 17.40 12.34
N PHE A 98 6.70 16.66 11.52
CA PHE A 98 5.71 15.73 12.04
C PHE A 98 6.33 14.66 12.94
N PHE A 99 5.57 14.24 13.94
CA PHE A 99 5.96 13.20 14.87
C PHE A 99 6.29 11.91 14.10
N LYS A 100 7.56 11.51 14.18
CA LYS A 100 8.10 10.24 13.68
C LYS A 100 8.42 9.40 14.91
N PRO A 101 7.58 8.42 15.29
CA PRO A 101 7.94 7.52 16.37
C PRO A 101 9.26 6.85 15.99
N LYS A 102 10.26 6.92 16.88
CA LYS A 102 11.51 6.19 16.68
C LYS A 102 11.13 4.72 16.57
N PRO A 103 11.58 3.99 15.54
CA PRO A 103 11.36 2.55 15.50
C PRO A 103 11.97 2.00 16.79
N ILE A 104 11.12 1.38 17.62
CA ILE A 104 11.59 0.56 18.73
C ILE A 104 12.45 -0.50 18.05
N ARG A 105 13.77 -0.33 18.13
CA ARG A 105 14.72 -1.37 17.75
C ARG A 105 14.43 -2.48 18.74
N ARG A 106 13.56 -3.41 18.36
CA ARG A 106 13.42 -4.66 19.11
C ARG A 106 14.85 -5.16 19.28
N PRO A 107 15.33 -5.38 20.52
CA PRO A 107 16.61 -6.03 20.68
C PRO A 107 16.54 -7.29 19.81
N LYS A 108 17.54 -7.49 18.96
CA LYS A 108 17.69 -8.78 18.29
C LYS A 108 17.91 -9.76 19.42
N GLU A 109 16.84 -10.34 19.95
CA GLU A 109 16.93 -11.53 20.76
C GLU A 109 17.58 -12.55 19.83
N HIS A 110 18.87 -12.74 20.05
CA HIS A 110 19.60 -13.86 19.53
C HIS A 110 19.00 -15.08 20.24
N ASN A 111 17.80 -15.51 19.83
CA ASN A 111 17.23 -16.78 20.24
C ASN A 111 18.17 -17.86 19.69
N LYS A 112 19.19 -18.19 20.50
CA LYS A 112 19.78 -19.52 20.59
C LYS A 112 18.73 -20.46 21.23
N GLU A 113 17.51 -20.45 20.73
CA GLU A 113 16.59 -21.53 21.01
C GLU A 113 17.10 -22.72 20.21
N ALA A 114 17.49 -23.76 20.94
CA ALA A 114 17.97 -25.02 20.42
C ALA A 114 17.14 -25.40 19.18
N LYS A 115 17.79 -25.45 18.02
CA LYS A 115 17.21 -26.04 16.82
C LYS A 115 16.77 -27.45 17.20
N LYS A 116 15.47 -27.65 17.46
CA LYS A 116 14.88 -28.98 17.45
C LYS A 116 15.39 -29.66 16.18
N PRO A 117 15.97 -30.87 16.26
CA PRO A 117 16.51 -31.54 15.08
C PRO A 117 15.38 -31.62 14.06
N LYS A 118 15.60 -30.99 12.90
CA LYS A 118 14.65 -31.05 11.79
C LYS A 118 14.49 -32.53 11.46
N LEU A 119 13.35 -33.11 11.84
CA LEU A 119 12.92 -34.40 11.32
C LEU A 119 13.02 -34.31 9.80
N LYS A 120 13.88 -35.14 9.20
CA LYS A 120 13.99 -35.24 7.75
C LYS A 120 12.56 -35.44 7.22
N PRO A 121 12.10 -34.63 6.26
CA PRO A 121 10.78 -34.87 5.67
C PRO A 121 10.77 -36.30 5.13
N LYS A 122 9.84 -37.13 5.59
CA LYS A 122 9.59 -38.45 4.99
C LYS A 122 9.37 -38.23 3.48
N PRO A 123 9.97 -39.06 2.60
CA PRO A 123 9.73 -38.95 1.17
C PRO A 123 8.25 -39.26 0.93
N THR A 124 7.45 -38.21 0.72
CA THR A 124 6.14 -38.38 0.14
C THR A 124 6.36 -38.94 -1.26
N LYS A 125 5.90 -40.17 -1.48
CA LYS A 125 5.79 -40.72 -2.83
C LYS A 125 4.99 -39.69 -3.64
N LYS A 126 5.66 -39.02 -4.59
CA LYS A 126 5.00 -38.10 -5.52
C LYS A 126 3.90 -38.91 -6.21
N LYS A 127 2.65 -38.70 -5.83
CA LYS A 127 1.53 -39.07 -6.71
C LYS A 127 1.76 -38.21 -7.95
N LYS A 128 1.83 -38.87 -9.11
CA LYS A 128 1.75 -38.16 -10.38
C LYS A 128 0.36 -37.55 -10.40
N ASP A 129 0.25 -36.27 -10.09
CA ASP A 129 -0.98 -35.53 -10.31
C ASP A 129 -1.20 -35.55 -11.83
N VAL A 130 -2.11 -36.40 -12.27
CA VAL A 130 -2.71 -36.27 -13.59
C VAL A 130 -3.49 -34.96 -13.51
N VAL A 131 -2.92 -33.90 -14.08
CA VAL A 131 -3.59 -32.62 -14.21
C VAL A 131 -4.75 -32.83 -15.18
N VAL A 132 -5.94 -33.10 -14.64
CA VAL A 132 -7.19 -32.88 -15.37
C VAL A 132 -7.33 -31.37 -15.45
N ILE A 133 -6.94 -30.80 -16.59
CA ILE A 133 -7.13 -29.38 -16.86
C ILE A 133 -8.63 -29.18 -17.08
N ASP A 134 -9.31 -28.64 -16.09
CA ASP A 134 -10.66 -28.12 -16.26
C ASP A 134 -10.59 -26.92 -17.22
N GLN A 135 -11.14 -27.09 -18.43
CA GLN A 135 -11.10 -26.09 -19.49
C GLN A 135 -12.19 -25.00 -19.36
N SER A 136 -12.99 -25.03 -18.29
CA SER A 136 -14.25 -24.30 -18.25
C SER A 136 -14.14 -22.80 -17.88
N VAL A 137 -13.03 -22.33 -17.34
CA VAL A 137 -12.89 -20.92 -16.89
C VAL A 137 -11.68 -20.23 -17.51
N MET A 138 -11.76 -19.92 -18.81
CA MET A 138 -10.77 -19.07 -19.47
C MET A 138 -10.98 -17.60 -19.10
N GLN A 139 -10.05 -17.02 -18.33
CA GLN A 139 -10.03 -15.58 -18.05
C GLN A 139 -9.62 -14.79 -19.31
N LYS A 140 -10.39 -13.74 -19.62
CA LYS A 140 -10.16 -12.79 -20.73
C LYS A 140 -8.73 -12.24 -20.66
N GLY A 141 -7.88 -12.63 -21.62
CA GLY A 141 -6.47 -12.20 -21.68
C GLY A 141 -5.44 -13.34 -21.87
N HIS A 142 -5.86 -14.60 -21.82
CA HIS A 142 -4.96 -15.71 -22.19
C HIS A 142 -4.83 -15.81 -23.71
N VAL A 143 -3.61 -15.57 -24.21
CA VAL A 143 -3.25 -15.75 -25.63
C VAL A 143 -3.34 -17.23 -25.98
N LYS A 144 -4.06 -17.57 -27.05
CA LYS A 144 -4.13 -18.94 -27.57
C LYS A 144 -2.82 -19.25 -28.29
N LEU A 145 -2.02 -20.15 -27.74
CA LEU A 145 -0.85 -20.71 -28.43
C LEU A 145 -1.31 -21.67 -29.52
N GLN A 146 -0.65 -21.64 -30.67
CA GLN A 146 -0.89 -22.64 -31.73
C GLN A 146 -0.40 -24.02 -31.30
N LYS A 147 -0.92 -25.10 -31.91
CA LYS A 147 -0.61 -26.51 -31.54
C LYS A 147 0.91 -26.85 -31.53
N ASN A 148 1.71 -26.08 -32.25
CA ASN A 148 3.16 -26.29 -32.39
C ASN A 148 4.01 -25.24 -31.66
N GLU A 149 3.40 -24.26 -30.99
CA GLU A 149 4.12 -23.23 -30.25
C GLU A 149 4.47 -23.73 -28.84
N LYS A 150 5.77 -23.83 -28.55
CA LYS A 150 6.26 -24.13 -27.20
C LYS A 150 6.64 -22.83 -26.51
N ILE A 151 6.10 -22.60 -25.32
CA ILE A 151 6.60 -21.54 -24.43
C ILE A 151 8.00 -21.95 -23.99
N LEU A 152 9.02 -21.17 -24.35
CA LEU A 152 10.35 -21.35 -23.77
C LEU A 152 10.25 -21.03 -22.27
N PRO A 153 10.70 -21.92 -21.38
CA PRO A 153 10.68 -21.62 -19.95
C PRO A 153 11.51 -20.37 -19.70
N ASN A 154 10.94 -19.43 -18.96
CA ASN A 154 11.68 -18.23 -18.54
C ASN A 154 12.97 -18.66 -17.85
N ARG A 155 14.08 -17.99 -18.19
CA ARG A 155 15.39 -18.22 -17.56
C ARG A 155 15.27 -17.95 -16.06
N VAL A 156 15.14 -19.00 -15.26
CA VAL A 156 15.09 -18.88 -13.80
C VAL A 156 16.49 -18.49 -13.33
N HIS A 157 16.63 -17.26 -12.83
CA HIS A 157 17.87 -16.80 -12.22
C HIS A 157 18.09 -17.57 -10.91
N LYS A 158 19.08 -18.47 -10.91
CA LYS A 158 19.53 -19.11 -9.68
C LYS A 158 20.37 -18.14 -8.86
N PRO A 159 20.18 -18.10 -7.54
CA PRO A 159 21.00 -17.27 -6.67
C PRO A 159 22.45 -17.81 -6.66
N LYS A 160 23.42 -16.90 -6.66
CA LYS A 160 24.86 -17.21 -6.72
C LYS A 160 25.60 -16.64 -5.51
N LYS A 161 26.62 -17.35 -5.03
CA LYS A 161 27.59 -16.89 -4.05
C LYS A 161 28.74 -16.16 -4.74
N SER A 162 29.17 -15.03 -4.19
CA SER A 162 30.32 -14.27 -4.68
C SER A 162 31.59 -14.69 -3.96
N VAL A 163 32.65 -15.02 -4.71
CA VAL A 163 33.98 -15.33 -4.18
C VAL A 163 34.97 -14.29 -4.72
N PRO A 164 35.54 -13.42 -3.87
CA PRO A 164 36.56 -12.48 -4.29
C PRO A 164 37.87 -13.20 -4.56
N MET A 165 38.47 -12.86 -5.70
CA MET A 165 39.82 -13.23 -6.10
C MET A 165 40.73 -12.09 -5.67
N PHE A 166 41.72 -12.39 -4.84
CA PHE A 166 42.70 -11.38 -4.37
C PHE A 166 43.75 -11.12 -5.47
N ASP A 167 43.29 -10.67 -6.63
CA ASP A 167 44.13 -10.26 -7.75
C ASP A 167 44.19 -8.72 -7.85
N SER A 168 45.10 -8.20 -8.68
CA SER A 168 45.26 -6.75 -8.88
C SER A 168 44.04 -6.07 -9.48
N LYS A 169 43.14 -6.85 -10.10
CA LYS A 169 41.90 -6.39 -10.72
C LYS A 169 40.67 -6.54 -9.82
N ASN A 170 40.83 -7.03 -8.59
CA ASN A 170 39.74 -7.32 -7.64
C ASN A 170 38.57 -8.11 -8.28
N THR A 171 38.90 -9.15 -9.03
CA THR A 171 37.94 -9.98 -9.76
C THR A 171 37.02 -10.70 -8.77
N VAL A 172 35.72 -10.76 -9.07
CA VAL A 172 34.73 -11.51 -8.28
C VAL A 172 34.14 -12.64 -9.12
N LEU A 173 34.27 -13.87 -8.63
CA LEU A 173 33.69 -15.06 -9.25
C LEU A 173 32.30 -15.34 -8.67
N PHE A 174 31.29 -15.47 -9.53
CA PHE A 174 29.94 -15.86 -9.12
C PHE A 174 29.73 -17.35 -9.32
N VAL A 175 29.65 -18.08 -8.21
CA VAL A 175 29.47 -19.53 -8.17
C VAL A 175 28.05 -19.85 -7.71
N ASP A 176 27.49 -20.98 -8.11
CA ASP A 176 26.16 -21.38 -7.64
C ASP A 176 26.17 -21.61 -6.12
N ILE A 177 25.05 -21.30 -5.44
CA ILE A 177 24.93 -21.45 -3.98
C ILE A 177 25.05 -22.91 -3.53
N ASP A 178 24.64 -23.85 -4.39
CA ASP A 178 24.67 -25.29 -4.11
C ASP A 178 26.09 -25.89 -4.17
N ASP A 179 27.10 -25.11 -4.59
CA ASP A 179 28.48 -25.57 -4.64
C ASP A 179 29.03 -25.74 -3.22
N LEU A 180 29.34 -26.98 -2.85
CA LEU A 180 29.84 -27.38 -1.53
C LEU A 180 31.32 -27.05 -1.31
N ARG A 181 32.06 -26.65 -2.35
CA ARG A 181 33.49 -26.37 -2.25
C ARG A 181 33.78 -25.16 -1.37
N ASN A 182 34.90 -25.26 -0.65
CA ASN A 182 35.41 -24.18 0.18
C ASN A 182 35.84 -23.00 -0.71
N PRO A 183 35.57 -21.72 -0.33
CA PRO A 183 36.08 -20.55 -1.05
C PRO A 183 37.57 -20.60 -1.42
N GLU A 184 38.42 -21.24 -0.62
CA GLU A 184 39.86 -21.38 -0.92
C GLU A 184 40.14 -22.36 -2.06
N GLU A 185 39.41 -23.47 -2.14
CA GLU A 185 39.50 -24.44 -3.24
C GLU A 185 39.04 -23.81 -4.57
N ILE A 186 37.99 -22.99 -4.51
CA ILE A 186 37.51 -22.24 -5.68
C ILE A 186 38.59 -21.27 -6.18
N ARG A 187 39.32 -20.63 -5.25
CA ARG A 187 40.40 -19.71 -5.60
C ARG A 187 41.59 -20.44 -6.23
N SER A 188 41.99 -21.58 -5.68
CA SER A 188 43.12 -22.35 -6.22
C SER A 188 42.82 -22.90 -7.62
N GLU A 189 41.63 -23.46 -7.83
CA GLU A 189 41.20 -23.91 -9.16
C GLU A 189 41.19 -22.78 -10.20
N TRP A 190 40.72 -21.61 -9.82
CA TRP A 190 40.69 -20.46 -10.71
C TRP A 190 42.11 -20.01 -11.08
N ARG A 191 43.06 -19.99 -10.13
CA ARG A 191 44.47 -19.69 -10.43
C ARG A 191 45.07 -20.71 -11.39
N ILE A 192 44.84 -21.99 -11.16
CA ILE A 192 45.31 -23.07 -12.04
C ILE A 192 44.74 -22.90 -13.46
N LYS A 193 43.45 -22.56 -13.59
CA LYS A 193 42.83 -22.30 -14.90
C LYS A 193 43.41 -21.07 -15.60
N GLN A 194 43.71 -20.01 -14.87
CA GLN A 194 44.38 -18.82 -15.42
C GLN A 194 45.78 -19.18 -15.93
N GLU A 195 46.57 -19.90 -15.15
CA GLU A 195 47.90 -20.35 -15.55
C GLU A 195 47.86 -21.27 -16.78
N LEU A 196 46.91 -22.19 -16.85
CA LEU A 196 46.71 -23.04 -18.02
C LEU A 196 46.28 -22.22 -19.25
N SER A 197 45.39 -21.26 -19.08
CA SER A 197 44.99 -20.36 -20.16
C SER A 197 46.16 -19.54 -20.68
N LEU A 198 47.01 -19.03 -19.78
CA LEU A 198 48.21 -18.28 -20.15
C LEU A 198 49.23 -19.17 -20.88
N LYS A 199 49.44 -20.40 -20.41
CA LYS A 199 50.32 -21.37 -21.08
C LYS A 199 49.82 -21.71 -22.49
N ASN A 200 48.52 -21.89 -22.67
CA ASN A 200 47.92 -22.19 -23.97
C ASN A 200 47.92 -21.00 -24.95
N LEU A 201 47.99 -19.77 -24.44
CA LEU A 201 48.11 -18.54 -25.25
C LEU A 201 49.56 -18.22 -25.65
N ALA A 202 50.52 -18.77 -24.93
CA ALA A 202 51.96 -18.59 -25.19
C ALA A 202 52.51 -19.58 -26.23
N VAL A 203 51.68 -20.51 -26.71
CA VAL A 203 51.92 -21.44 -27.83
C VAL A 203 51.24 -20.88 -29.07
#